data_AF-A0A9Q0UQ15-F1
#
_entry.id   AF-A0A9Q0UQ15-F1
#
_cell.length_a   1.000
_cell.length_b   1.000
_cell.length_c   1.000
_cell.angle_alpha   90.00
_cell.angle_beta   90.00
_cell.angle_gamma   90.00
#
_symmetry.space_group_name_H-M   'P 1'
#
loop_
_entity.id
_entity.type
_entity.pdbx_description
1 polymer ?
#
loop_
_entity_poly.entity_id
_entity_poly.type
_entity_poly.pdbx_seq_one_letter_code
_entity_poly.pdbx_strand_id
1 'polypeptide(L)'
;MLRACELNSVSDEDYLDLGRAGLGSCLLGGLPDWVVSYSARLIYVLRLREVMPRFRLKVSTTRGFKNLAVTLDKVRYVMRCIFGDPKQAPPPLEKLTPEETVSLLWKGDGSLVDELLQCMSPYMDADILNDLRSKVRARDPSDSDDIQKALQKSLLWLRDEVRSLPCTYKCRHDAAADLIHVYAYTKSFFREYDAFTSPPVHISPLDLGPKCADKLGGLPHKYQKTYGGNYCMGQLIFWHIQTNSEPDFTVAKASKGCLSLPEIGSFYAKVQKPSQQRIYGPRTVKMMLERMEKYPQKPWPKDQIWSFKNSPKVFGSPMLDAVLNNAPLDREMVHWLKHRPTVYQAMWDR
;
A
#
# COMPACT_ATOMS: atom_id res chain seq x y z
N MET A 1 -1.02 9.24 -10.90
CA MET A 1 -1.88 8.07 -10.68
C MET A 1 -3.02 8.44 -9.75
N LEU A 2 -2.82 8.65 -8.44
CA LEU A 2 -3.89 9.02 -7.49
C LEU A 2 -4.79 10.15 -7.97
N ARG A 3 -4.23 11.30 -8.38
CA ARG A 3 -5.03 12.40 -8.95
C ARG A 3 -5.87 12.02 -10.18
N ALA A 4 -5.40 11.06 -10.99
CA ALA A 4 -6.16 10.57 -12.13
C ALA A 4 -7.30 9.64 -11.69
N CYS A 5 -7.08 8.86 -10.62
CA CYS A 5 -8.10 8.04 -10.00
C CYS A 5 -9.19 8.89 -9.33
N GLU A 6 -8.81 9.96 -8.63
CA GLU A 6 -9.76 10.84 -7.93
C GLU A 6 -10.60 11.69 -8.89
N LEU A 7 -10.00 12.22 -9.96
CA LEU A 7 -10.75 13.01 -10.94
C LEU A 7 -11.64 12.13 -11.80
N ASN A 8 -11.15 10.95 -12.18
CA ASN A 8 -11.81 10.00 -13.07
C ASN A 8 -12.47 10.66 -14.30
N SER A 9 -11.81 11.68 -14.85
CA SER A 9 -12.32 12.48 -15.96
C SER A 9 -11.17 12.85 -16.89
N VAL A 10 -11.49 13.08 -18.16
CA VAL A 10 -10.55 13.42 -19.22
C VAL A 10 -11.07 14.66 -19.94
N SER A 11 -10.17 15.61 -20.21
CA SER A 11 -10.49 16.79 -21.02
C SER A 11 -10.11 16.57 -22.49
N ASP A 12 -10.67 17.37 -23.40
CA ASP A 12 -10.27 17.36 -24.82
C ASP A 12 -8.79 17.71 -24.99
N GLU A 13 -8.25 18.57 -24.12
CA GLU A 13 -6.83 18.92 -24.10
C GLU A 13 -5.95 17.71 -23.78
N ASP A 14 -6.36 16.83 -22.86
CA ASP A 14 -5.65 15.59 -22.55
C ASP A 14 -5.55 14.70 -23.80
N TYR A 15 -6.63 14.56 -24.57
CA TYR A 15 -6.62 13.79 -25.83
C TYR A 15 -5.70 14.42 -26.88
N LEU A 16 -5.70 15.75 -27.00
CA LEU A 16 -4.81 16.47 -27.92
C LEU A 16 -3.34 16.27 -27.55
N ASP A 17 -3.00 16.37 -26.27
CA ASP A 17 -1.63 16.20 -25.80
C ASP A 17 -1.12 14.76 -25.97
N LEU A 18 -2.00 13.78 -25.72
CA LEU A 18 -1.71 12.38 -25.97
C LEU A 18 -1.53 12.09 -27.47
N GLY A 19 -2.37 12.69 -28.32
CA GLY A 19 -2.26 12.60 -29.78
C GLY A 19 -0.94 13.17 -30.29
N ARG A 20 -0.53 14.35 -29.79
CA ARG A 20 0.80 14.95 -30.08
C ARG A 20 1.96 14.07 -29.64
N ALA A 21 1.78 13.27 -28.58
CA ALA A 21 2.76 12.30 -28.10
C ALA A 21 2.74 10.96 -28.86
N GLY A 22 1.89 10.81 -29.88
CA GLY A 22 1.76 9.59 -30.68
C GLY A 22 0.92 8.49 -30.02
N LEU A 23 0.19 8.79 -28.93
CA LEU A 23 -0.78 7.89 -28.32
C LEU A 23 -2.16 8.19 -28.90
N GLY A 24 -2.48 7.54 -30.02
CA GLY A 24 -3.72 7.74 -30.76
C GLY A 24 -4.93 6.98 -30.21
N SER A 25 -6.07 7.20 -30.85
CA SER A 25 -7.36 6.56 -30.53
C SER A 25 -7.33 5.03 -30.58
N CYS A 26 -6.43 4.42 -31.35
CA CYS A 26 -6.26 2.96 -31.36
C CYS A 26 -5.75 2.40 -30.02
N LEU A 27 -4.95 3.18 -29.30
CA LEU A 27 -4.40 2.79 -28.00
C LEU A 27 -5.24 3.30 -26.84
N LEU A 28 -5.93 4.42 -26.98
CA LEU A 28 -6.74 5.01 -25.92
C LEU A 28 -8.21 4.58 -25.97
N GLY A 29 -8.68 4.15 -27.15
CA GLY A 29 -10.04 3.69 -27.36
C GLY A 29 -10.40 2.54 -26.44
N GLY A 30 -11.56 2.65 -25.80
CA GLY A 30 -12.08 1.62 -24.91
C GLY A 30 -11.43 1.59 -23.52
N LEU A 31 -10.44 2.44 -23.22
CA LEU A 31 -9.91 2.56 -21.86
C LEU A 31 -10.83 3.43 -21.00
N PRO A 32 -10.86 3.19 -19.68
CA PRO A 32 -11.57 4.05 -18.75
C PRO A 32 -10.85 5.40 -18.57
N ASP A 33 -11.63 6.41 -18.24
CA ASP A 33 -11.22 7.82 -18.20
C ASP A 33 -10.01 8.07 -17.28
N TRP A 34 -10.00 7.47 -16.09
CA TRP A 34 -8.85 7.59 -15.19
C TRP A 34 -7.53 7.06 -15.78
N VAL A 35 -7.56 6.06 -16.69
CA VAL A 35 -6.34 5.55 -17.36
C VAL A 35 -5.84 6.57 -18.37
N VAL A 36 -6.75 7.14 -19.15
CA VAL A 36 -6.41 8.17 -20.14
C VAL A 36 -5.88 9.42 -19.43
N SER A 37 -6.54 9.85 -18.35
CA SER A 37 -6.09 10.93 -17.47
C SER A 37 -4.72 10.63 -16.85
N TYR A 38 -4.46 9.39 -16.44
CA TYR A 38 -3.16 8.95 -15.98
C TYR A 38 -2.09 9.11 -17.06
N SER A 39 -2.37 8.64 -18.29
CA SER A 39 -1.45 8.75 -19.41
C SER A 39 -1.13 10.20 -19.75
N ALA A 40 -2.13 11.08 -19.84
CA ALA A 40 -1.93 12.49 -20.15
C ALA A 40 -1.03 13.17 -19.11
N ARG A 41 -1.30 12.95 -17.83
CA ARG A 41 -0.49 13.47 -16.72
C ARG A 41 0.93 12.92 -16.73
N LEU A 42 1.11 11.64 -17.08
CA LEU A 42 2.44 11.04 -17.19
C LEU A 42 3.24 11.72 -18.31
N ILE A 43 2.63 11.95 -19.48
CA ILE A 43 3.28 12.65 -20.60
C ILE A 43 3.64 14.08 -20.21
N TYR A 44 2.73 14.79 -19.55
CA TYR A 44 3.00 16.14 -19.04
C TYR A 44 4.24 16.16 -18.12
N VAL A 45 4.33 15.23 -17.17
CA VAL A 45 5.49 15.12 -16.26
C VAL A 45 6.77 14.77 -17.01
N LEU A 46 6.70 13.90 -18.01
CA LEU A 46 7.87 13.54 -18.83
C LEU A 46 8.36 14.74 -19.64
N ARG A 47 7.46 15.50 -20.28
CA ARG A 47 7.78 16.72 -21.04
C ARG A 47 8.42 17.78 -20.12
N LEU A 48 7.87 18.00 -18.93
CA LEU A 48 8.47 18.92 -17.95
C LEU A 48 9.88 18.50 -17.51
N ARG A 49 10.18 17.20 -17.45
CA ARG A 49 11.53 16.70 -17.08
C ARG A 49 12.54 16.81 -18.21
N GLU A 50 12.11 16.73 -19.47
CA GLU A 50 12.97 17.08 -20.61
C GLU A 50 13.38 18.56 -20.54
N VAL A 51 12.50 19.43 -20.02
CA VAL A 51 12.79 20.85 -19.77
C VAL A 51 13.57 21.08 -18.46
N MET A 52 13.42 20.23 -17.44
CA MET A 52 14.10 20.34 -16.13
C MET A 52 14.89 19.08 -15.72
N PRO A 53 16.25 19.09 -15.83
CA PRO A 53 17.10 17.89 -15.68
C PRO A 53 17.19 17.24 -14.28
N ARG A 54 16.52 17.79 -13.25
CA ARG A 54 16.76 17.40 -11.85
C ARG A 54 16.21 16.02 -11.47
N PHE A 55 15.35 15.40 -12.27
CA PHE A 55 14.79 14.06 -12.02
C PHE A 55 15.06 13.11 -13.20
N ARG A 56 16.28 12.57 -13.29
CA ARG A 56 16.66 11.62 -14.36
C ARG A 56 15.99 10.25 -14.16
N LEU A 57 14.90 10.01 -14.88
CA LEU A 57 14.58 8.66 -15.35
C LEU A 57 15.39 8.44 -16.64
N LYS A 58 16.23 7.41 -16.72
CA LYS A 58 16.92 7.01 -17.96
C LYS A 58 15.92 6.32 -18.90
N VAL A 59 14.95 7.06 -19.43
CA VAL A 59 14.04 6.55 -20.45
C VAL A 59 14.32 7.33 -21.72
N SER A 60 14.81 6.66 -22.77
CA SER A 60 14.85 7.29 -24.10
C SER A 60 13.41 7.51 -24.57
N THR A 61 13.11 8.72 -25.04
CA THR A 61 11.76 9.20 -25.36
C THR A 61 10.99 8.21 -26.26
N THR A 62 11.65 7.61 -27.26
CA THR A 62 11.07 6.58 -28.15
C THR A 62 10.85 5.20 -27.52
N ARG A 63 11.69 4.76 -26.58
CA ARG A 63 11.50 3.47 -25.87
C ARG A 63 10.44 3.61 -24.76
N GLY A 64 10.28 4.80 -24.20
CA GLY A 64 9.26 5.13 -23.22
C GLY A 64 7.84 4.94 -23.74
N PHE A 65 7.49 5.54 -24.89
CA PHE A 65 6.14 5.41 -25.43
C PHE A 65 5.75 3.97 -25.78
N LYS A 66 6.69 3.18 -26.30
CA LYS A 66 6.47 1.74 -26.55
C LYS A 66 6.17 0.99 -25.25
N ASN A 67 6.93 1.26 -24.19
CA ASN A 67 6.69 0.65 -22.88
C ASN A 67 5.33 1.05 -22.31
N LEU A 68 4.95 2.32 -22.42
CA LEU A 68 3.64 2.79 -21.97
C LEU A 68 2.50 2.12 -22.76
N ALA A 69 2.62 1.99 -24.08
CA ALA A 69 1.62 1.30 -24.90
C ALA A 69 1.43 -0.17 -24.46
N VAL A 70 2.52 -0.90 -24.21
CA VAL A 70 2.45 -2.27 -23.68
C VAL A 70 1.80 -2.32 -22.30
N THR A 71 2.11 -1.36 -21.42
CA THR A 71 1.45 -1.24 -20.11
C THR A 71 -0.05 -1.01 -20.24
N LEU A 72 -0.48 -0.10 -21.12
CA LEU A 72 -1.90 0.20 -21.33
C LEU A 72 -2.65 -1.02 -21.88
N ASP A 73 -2.03 -1.79 -22.76
CA ASP A 73 -2.65 -3.01 -23.29
C ASP A 73 -2.80 -4.11 -22.23
N LYS A 74 -1.79 -4.31 -21.37
CA LYS A 74 -1.87 -5.22 -20.21
C LYS A 74 -2.98 -4.81 -19.25
N VAL A 75 -3.11 -3.52 -18.95
CA VAL A 75 -4.15 -3.00 -18.06
C VAL A 75 -5.53 -3.18 -18.70
N ARG A 76 -5.68 -2.86 -19.99
CA ARG A 76 -6.92 -3.10 -20.74
C ARG A 76 -7.35 -4.56 -20.68
N TYR A 77 -6.42 -5.48 -20.88
CA TYR A 77 -6.70 -6.92 -20.82
C TYR A 77 -7.28 -7.31 -19.46
N VAL A 78 -6.62 -6.91 -18.37
CA VAL A 78 -7.08 -7.24 -17.01
C VAL A 78 -8.45 -6.63 -16.74
N MET A 79 -8.68 -5.37 -17.13
CA MET A 79 -9.99 -4.72 -16.99
C MET A 79 -11.10 -5.42 -17.76
N ARG A 80 -10.82 -5.85 -18.99
CA ARG A 80 -11.78 -6.61 -19.81
C ARG A 80 -12.15 -7.92 -19.13
N CYS A 81 -11.17 -8.60 -18.53
CA CYS A 81 -11.42 -9.86 -17.84
C CYS A 81 -12.23 -9.69 -16.55
N ILE A 82 -12.00 -8.62 -15.78
CA ILE A 82 -12.68 -8.40 -14.51
C ILE A 82 -14.06 -7.74 -14.69
N PHE A 83 -14.16 -6.74 -15.56
CA PHE A 83 -15.35 -5.88 -15.69
C PHE A 83 -16.11 -6.06 -17.00
N GLY A 84 -15.62 -6.88 -17.92
CA GLY A 84 -16.21 -7.04 -19.25
C GLY A 84 -15.86 -5.86 -20.18
N ASP A 85 -16.52 -4.71 -19.99
CA ASP A 85 -16.18 -3.47 -20.70
C ASP A 85 -15.12 -2.68 -19.92
N PRO A 86 -13.88 -2.52 -20.43
CA PRO A 86 -12.85 -1.78 -19.73
C PRO A 86 -13.23 -0.31 -19.46
N LYS A 87 -14.11 0.31 -20.28
CA LYS A 87 -14.55 1.70 -20.04
C LYS A 87 -15.29 1.88 -18.72
N GLN A 88 -15.96 0.82 -18.26
CA GLN A 88 -16.73 0.82 -17.01
C GLN A 88 -15.88 0.42 -15.80
N ALA A 89 -14.60 0.09 -16.00
CA ALA A 89 -13.72 -0.29 -14.91
C ALA A 89 -13.47 0.95 -14.01
N PRO A 90 -13.74 0.85 -12.70
CA PRO A 90 -13.47 1.93 -11.75
C PRO A 90 -11.96 2.23 -11.68
N PRO A 91 -11.51 3.21 -10.90
CA PRO A 91 -10.10 3.39 -10.58
C PRO A 91 -9.55 2.30 -9.63
N PRO A 92 -8.26 1.92 -9.72
CA PRO A 92 -7.66 0.84 -8.94
C PRO A 92 -7.36 1.22 -7.48
N LEU A 93 -7.53 2.50 -7.16
CA LEU A 93 -7.35 3.06 -5.83
C LEU A 93 -8.61 3.84 -5.49
N GLU A 94 -9.48 3.19 -4.75
CA GLU A 94 -10.72 3.78 -4.25
C GLU A 94 -10.52 4.25 -2.82
N LYS A 95 -10.86 5.50 -2.53
CA LYS A 95 -10.72 6.06 -1.18
C LYS A 95 -11.81 5.46 -0.29
N LEU A 96 -11.42 4.89 0.84
CA LEU A 96 -12.36 4.36 1.82
C LEU A 96 -13.22 5.48 2.42
N THR A 97 -14.49 5.19 2.67
CA THR A 97 -15.36 6.08 3.43
C THR A 97 -14.93 6.13 4.91
N PRO A 98 -15.39 7.12 5.70
CA PRO A 98 -15.14 7.15 7.14
C PRO A 98 -15.60 5.87 7.85
N GLU A 99 -16.74 5.30 7.46
CA GLU A 99 -17.33 4.10 8.06
C GLU A 99 -16.52 2.85 7.71
N GLU A 100 -16.05 2.74 6.47
CA GLU A 100 -15.14 1.67 6.06
C GLU A 100 -13.79 1.79 6.76
N THR A 101 -13.32 3.01 7.01
CA THR A 101 -12.08 3.25 7.77
C THR A 101 -12.22 2.83 9.23
N VAL A 102 -13.37 3.11 9.86
CA VAL A 102 -13.69 2.59 11.20
C VAL A 102 -13.74 1.06 11.20
N SER A 103 -14.32 0.45 10.16
CA SER A 103 -14.35 -1.01 10.03
C SER A 103 -12.94 -1.59 9.89
N LEU A 104 -12.06 -0.94 9.11
CA LEU A 104 -10.67 -1.35 8.93
C LEU A 104 -9.83 -1.22 10.21
N LEU A 105 -10.01 -0.14 10.97
CA LEU A 105 -9.14 0.16 12.11
C LEU A 105 -9.70 -0.30 13.45
N TRP A 106 -11.02 -0.26 13.69
CA TRP A 106 -11.62 -0.44 15.03
C TRP A 106 -12.51 -1.68 15.18
N LYS A 107 -13.38 -1.98 14.21
CA LYS A 107 -14.51 -2.93 14.42
C LYS A 107 -14.54 -4.19 13.56
N GLY A 108 -13.91 -4.19 12.40
CA GLY A 108 -14.00 -5.32 11.47
C GLY A 108 -13.23 -6.54 11.96
N ASP A 109 -13.64 -7.71 11.48
CA ASP A 109 -12.84 -8.93 11.64
C ASP A 109 -11.48 -8.72 10.95
N GLY A 110 -10.39 -8.91 11.70
CA GLY A 110 -9.06 -8.58 11.23
C GLY A 110 -8.78 -7.07 11.10
N SER A 111 -9.55 -6.24 11.82
CA SER A 111 -9.21 -4.81 11.99
C SER A 111 -7.91 -4.64 12.77
N LEU A 112 -7.31 -3.44 12.70
CA LEU A 112 -6.08 -3.15 13.45
C LEU A 112 -6.22 -3.44 14.95
N VAL A 113 -7.35 -3.07 15.55
CA VAL A 113 -7.64 -3.30 16.97
C VAL A 113 -7.92 -4.76 17.29
N ASP A 114 -8.64 -5.48 16.42
CA ASP A 114 -8.84 -6.92 16.58
C ASP A 114 -7.51 -7.69 16.48
N GLU A 115 -6.71 -7.42 15.45
CA GLU A 115 -5.36 -8.01 15.28
C GLU A 115 -4.47 -7.72 16.49
N LEU A 116 -4.52 -6.49 17.05
CA LEU A 116 -3.79 -6.10 18.24
C LEU A 116 -4.18 -6.95 19.45
N LEU A 117 -5.49 -7.03 19.74
CA LEU A 117 -6.01 -7.77 20.89
C LEU A 117 -5.71 -9.28 20.79
N GLN A 118 -5.79 -9.84 19.57
CA GLN A 118 -5.41 -11.22 19.31
C GLN A 118 -3.91 -11.45 19.55
N CYS A 119 -3.06 -10.53 19.09
CA CYS A 119 -1.61 -10.63 19.29
C CYS A 119 -1.18 -10.47 20.76
N MET A 120 -1.92 -9.68 21.54
CA MET A 120 -1.68 -9.46 22.97
C MET A 120 -2.13 -10.64 23.84
N SER A 121 -3.14 -11.40 23.38
CA SER A 121 -3.78 -12.47 24.16
C SER A 121 -2.84 -13.52 24.77
N PRO A 122 -1.75 -13.98 24.12
CA PRO A 122 -0.85 -14.98 24.70
C PRO A 122 0.07 -14.43 25.79
N TYR A 123 0.15 -13.10 25.95
CA TYR A 123 1.15 -12.42 26.76
C TYR A 123 0.57 -11.64 27.94
N MET A 124 -0.76 -11.62 28.06
CA MET A 124 -1.47 -10.82 29.05
C MET A 124 -2.46 -11.66 29.84
N ASP A 125 -2.70 -11.22 31.07
CA ASP A 125 -3.75 -11.76 31.90
C ASP A 125 -5.13 -11.57 31.23
N ALA A 126 -5.98 -12.59 31.33
CA ALA A 126 -7.30 -12.60 30.71
C ALA A 126 -8.19 -11.48 31.25
N ASP A 127 -8.11 -11.15 32.54
CA ASP A 127 -8.92 -10.11 33.17
C ASP A 127 -8.52 -8.72 32.67
N ILE A 128 -7.22 -8.45 32.58
CA ILE A 128 -6.69 -7.19 32.01
C ILE A 128 -7.08 -7.05 30.54
N LEU A 129 -6.98 -8.14 29.77
CA LEU A 129 -7.36 -8.13 28.35
C LEU A 129 -8.88 -7.92 28.16
N ASN A 130 -9.70 -8.53 29.02
CA ASN A 130 -11.15 -8.36 28.98
C ASN A 130 -11.58 -6.95 29.40
N ASP A 131 -10.91 -6.36 30.40
CA ASP A 131 -11.08 -4.95 30.75
C ASP A 131 -10.75 -4.06 29.55
N LEU A 132 -9.60 -4.26 28.89
CA LEU A 132 -9.21 -3.50 27.70
C LEU A 132 -10.25 -3.66 26.56
N ARG A 133 -10.73 -4.88 26.30
CA ARG A 133 -11.80 -5.13 25.32
C ARG A 133 -13.07 -4.36 25.64
N SER A 134 -13.46 -4.30 26.92
CA SER A 134 -14.65 -3.56 27.34
C SER A 134 -14.47 -2.06 27.10
N LYS A 135 -13.31 -1.50 27.43
CA LYS A 135 -12.98 -0.08 27.21
C LYS A 135 -12.89 0.29 25.73
N VAL A 136 -12.40 -0.61 24.87
CA VAL A 136 -12.39 -0.46 23.42
C VAL A 136 -13.81 -0.41 22.87
N ARG A 137 -14.69 -1.33 23.29
CA ARG A 137 -16.10 -1.34 22.88
C ARG A 137 -16.82 -0.06 23.30
N ALA A 138 -16.52 0.48 24.48
CA ALA A 138 -17.11 1.71 24.98
C ALA A 138 -16.65 2.99 24.23
N ARG A 139 -15.57 2.92 23.43
CA ARG A 139 -14.98 4.07 22.71
C ARG A 139 -15.12 3.96 21.20
N ASP A 140 -16.18 3.30 20.80
CA ASP A 140 -16.59 3.15 19.44
C ASP A 140 -16.86 4.51 18.75
N PRO A 141 -16.18 4.82 17.63
CA PRO A 141 -16.35 6.09 16.94
C PRO A 141 -17.54 6.12 15.96
N SER A 142 -18.27 5.02 15.76
CA SER A 142 -19.32 4.93 14.72
C SER A 142 -20.49 5.90 14.91
N ASP A 143 -20.83 6.27 16.14
CA ASP A 143 -22.01 7.09 16.44
C ASP A 143 -21.71 8.59 16.52
N SER A 144 -20.50 9.02 16.12
CA SER A 144 -20.05 10.41 16.19
C SER A 144 -20.43 11.21 14.93
N ASP A 145 -20.85 12.48 15.12
CA ASP A 145 -21.08 13.44 14.03
C ASP A 145 -19.82 13.64 13.16
N ASP A 146 -18.63 13.63 13.80
CA ASP A 146 -17.33 13.65 13.14
C ASP A 146 -16.61 12.33 13.40
N ILE A 147 -16.88 11.34 12.54
CA ILE A 147 -16.35 9.97 12.63
C ILE A 147 -14.82 9.99 12.59
N GLN A 148 -14.21 10.81 11.73
CA GLN A 148 -12.76 10.86 11.57
C GLN A 148 -12.06 11.36 12.82
N LYS A 149 -12.55 12.46 13.40
CA LYS A 149 -11.99 13.02 14.63
C LYS A 149 -12.25 12.13 15.84
N ALA A 150 -13.42 11.48 15.91
CA ALA A 150 -13.70 10.49 16.96
C ALA A 150 -12.77 9.28 16.86
N LEU A 151 -12.58 8.73 15.65
CA LEU A 151 -11.66 7.62 15.42
C LEU A 151 -10.22 8.00 15.80
N GLN A 152 -9.76 9.19 15.42
CA GLN A 152 -8.46 9.70 15.83
C GLN A 152 -8.33 9.74 17.36
N LYS A 153 -9.31 10.31 18.07
CA LYS A 153 -9.31 10.36 19.54
C LYS A 153 -9.28 8.96 20.16
N SER A 154 -10.09 8.03 19.65
CA SER A 154 -10.12 6.65 20.13
C SER A 154 -8.79 5.92 19.93
N LEU A 155 -8.13 6.14 18.78
CA LEU A 155 -6.79 5.59 18.52
C LEU A 155 -5.72 6.22 19.41
N LEU A 156 -5.76 7.53 19.67
CA LEU A 156 -4.82 8.20 20.58
C LEU A 156 -5.01 7.74 22.03
N TRP A 157 -6.25 7.52 22.47
CA TRP A 157 -6.52 6.90 23.75
C TRP A 157 -5.97 5.47 23.81
N LEU A 158 -6.23 4.65 22.77
CA LEU A 158 -5.73 3.28 22.72
C LEU A 158 -4.20 3.23 22.74
N ARG A 159 -3.53 4.16 22.04
CA ARG A 159 -2.08 4.34 22.12
C ARG A 159 -1.62 4.51 23.57
N ASP A 160 -2.28 5.38 24.33
CA ASP A 160 -1.87 5.68 25.70
C ASP A 160 -2.12 4.49 26.64
N GLU A 161 -3.25 3.81 26.52
CA GLU A 161 -3.52 2.59 27.28
C GLU A 161 -2.51 1.50 26.95
N VAL A 162 -2.27 1.20 25.68
CA VAL A 162 -1.32 0.17 25.24
C VAL A 162 0.09 0.52 25.71
N ARG A 163 0.48 1.80 25.66
CA ARG A 163 1.80 2.25 26.13
C ARG A 163 1.99 2.07 27.63
N SER A 164 0.91 2.13 28.42
CA SER A 164 0.96 1.94 29.87
C SER A 164 1.18 0.48 30.28
N LEU A 165 1.01 -0.47 29.35
CA LEU A 165 1.14 -1.90 29.61
C LEU A 165 2.61 -2.35 29.73
N PRO A 166 2.90 -3.36 30.55
CA PRO A 166 4.25 -3.86 30.76
C PRO A 166 4.84 -4.48 29.49
N CYS A 167 5.99 -3.96 29.05
CA CYS A 167 6.70 -4.47 27.88
C CYS A 167 7.67 -5.59 28.25
N THR A 168 7.87 -6.53 27.32
CA THR A 168 8.90 -7.58 27.41
C THR A 168 9.58 -7.75 26.05
N TYR A 169 10.68 -8.50 25.99
CA TYR A 169 11.35 -8.82 24.72
C TYR A 169 10.45 -9.60 23.73
N LYS A 170 9.39 -10.25 24.22
CA LYS A 170 8.38 -10.96 23.42
C LYS A 170 7.19 -10.10 23.04
N CYS A 171 6.94 -9.02 23.78
CA CYS A 171 5.73 -8.22 23.75
C CYS A 171 6.08 -6.72 23.81
N ARG A 172 6.19 -6.08 22.64
CA ARG A 172 6.60 -4.67 22.51
C ARG A 172 5.39 -3.75 22.36
N HIS A 173 4.67 -3.53 23.47
CA HIS A 173 3.50 -2.62 23.48
C HIS A 173 3.89 -1.17 23.18
N ASP A 174 5.11 -0.76 23.56
CA ASP A 174 5.66 0.55 23.22
C ASP A 174 5.73 0.77 21.70
N ALA A 175 6.29 -0.20 20.96
CA ALA A 175 6.34 -0.15 19.50
C ALA A 175 4.94 -0.20 18.85
N ALA A 176 4.03 -1.01 19.43
CA ALA A 176 2.64 -1.08 19.00
C ALA A 176 1.93 0.27 19.17
N ALA A 177 2.07 0.92 20.33
CA ALA A 177 1.53 2.25 20.58
C ALA A 177 2.06 3.28 19.58
N ASP A 178 3.35 3.22 19.25
CA ASP A 178 3.96 4.14 18.29
C ASP A 178 3.42 3.94 16.88
N LEU A 179 3.10 2.69 16.49
CA LEU A 179 2.40 2.41 15.25
C LEU A 179 0.95 2.90 15.27
N ILE A 180 0.21 2.69 16.36
CA ILE A 180 -1.16 3.21 16.55
C ILE A 180 -1.18 4.73 16.42
N HIS A 181 -0.18 5.41 16.98
CA HIS A 181 0.00 6.86 16.81
C HIS A 181 0.15 7.24 15.34
N VAL A 182 0.94 6.50 14.55
CA VAL A 182 1.06 6.76 13.10
C VAL A 182 -0.28 6.53 12.38
N TYR A 183 -1.04 5.48 12.74
CA TYR A 183 -2.39 5.26 12.19
C TYR A 183 -3.36 6.39 12.56
N ALA A 184 -3.31 6.91 13.79
CA ALA A 184 -4.18 7.99 14.25
C ALA A 184 -4.00 9.30 13.47
N TYR A 185 -2.86 9.49 12.80
CA TYR A 185 -2.59 10.64 11.94
C TYR A 185 -2.66 10.32 10.44
N THR A 186 -3.08 9.11 10.08
CA THR A 186 -3.36 8.73 8.69
C THR A 186 -4.80 9.11 8.36
N LYS A 187 -4.98 10.01 7.40
CA LYS A 187 -6.26 10.61 7.02
C LYS A 187 -6.95 9.86 5.89
N SER A 188 -6.17 9.31 4.95
CA SER A 188 -6.71 8.69 3.74
C SER A 188 -6.24 7.24 3.62
N PHE A 189 -7.22 6.35 3.44
CA PHE A 189 -6.99 4.94 3.13
C PHE A 189 -7.59 4.61 1.77
N PHE A 190 -6.91 3.77 1.01
CA PHE A 190 -7.29 3.38 -0.34
C PHE A 190 -7.36 1.86 -0.46
N ARG A 191 -8.49 1.35 -0.97
CA ARG A 191 -8.68 -0.07 -1.29
C ARG A 191 -8.23 -0.37 -2.71
N GLU A 192 -7.74 -1.60 -2.90
CA GLU A 192 -7.34 -2.16 -4.20
C GLU A 192 -8.41 -3.10 -4.78
N TYR A 193 -8.18 -3.57 -6.01
CA TYR A 193 -9.00 -4.63 -6.61
C TYR A 193 -8.80 -5.99 -5.95
N ASP A 194 -9.78 -6.86 -6.17
CA ASP A 194 -9.64 -8.28 -5.90
C ASP A 194 -8.68 -8.96 -6.88
N ALA A 195 -8.00 -9.99 -6.39
CA ALA A 195 -7.16 -10.84 -7.22
C ALA A 195 -8.02 -11.65 -8.20
N PHE A 196 -7.52 -11.84 -9.41
CA PHE A 196 -8.24 -12.52 -10.47
C PHE A 196 -7.32 -13.52 -11.21
N THR A 197 -7.87 -14.68 -11.56
CA THR A 197 -7.17 -15.68 -12.37
C THR A 197 -7.73 -15.70 -13.78
N SER A 198 -6.85 -15.59 -14.78
CA SER A 198 -7.23 -15.59 -16.18
C SER A 198 -7.99 -16.85 -16.59
N PRO A 199 -8.83 -16.74 -17.65
CA PRO A 199 -9.29 -17.92 -18.36
C PRO A 199 -8.10 -18.79 -18.79
N PRO A 200 -8.26 -20.12 -18.81
CA PRO A 200 -7.19 -21.02 -19.21
C PRO A 200 -6.86 -20.88 -20.69
N VAL A 201 -5.57 -20.69 -20.96
CA VAL A 201 -5.01 -20.74 -22.31
C VAL A 201 -4.40 -22.12 -22.50
N HIS A 202 -4.81 -22.78 -23.58
CA HIS A 202 -4.30 -24.10 -23.93
C HIS A 202 -3.12 -23.88 -24.87
N ILE A 203 -1.92 -24.27 -24.42
CA ILE A 203 -0.69 -24.11 -25.17
C ILE A 203 -0.33 -25.47 -25.72
N SER A 204 -0.38 -25.61 -27.04
CA SER A 204 0.09 -26.78 -27.76
C SER A 204 1.62 -26.79 -27.80
N PRO A 205 2.27 -27.97 -27.82
CA PRO A 205 3.70 -28.07 -28.14
C PRO A 205 4.09 -27.38 -29.45
N LEU A 206 3.16 -27.25 -30.40
CA LEU A 206 3.36 -26.52 -31.67
C LEU A 206 3.38 -24.99 -31.49
N ASP A 207 2.73 -24.47 -30.45
CA ASP A 207 2.73 -23.03 -30.14
C ASP A 207 4.06 -22.60 -29.50
N LEU A 208 4.82 -23.56 -28.98
CA LEU A 208 6.11 -23.36 -28.38
C LEU A 208 7.20 -23.66 -29.41
N GLY A 209 8.20 -22.78 -29.52
CA GLY A 209 9.34 -23.04 -30.39
C GLY A 209 10.03 -24.38 -30.05
N PRO A 210 10.81 -24.95 -30.98
CA PRO A 210 11.35 -26.32 -30.88
C PRO A 210 12.18 -26.58 -29.61
N LYS A 211 12.69 -25.54 -28.94
CA LYS A 211 13.43 -25.64 -27.67
C LYS A 211 12.54 -25.96 -26.44
N CYS A 212 11.23 -25.80 -26.55
CA CYS A 212 10.29 -25.90 -25.45
C CYS A 212 9.24 -27.02 -25.66
N ALA A 213 9.09 -27.52 -26.89
CA ALA A 213 8.16 -28.59 -27.24
C ALA A 213 8.46 -29.90 -26.47
N ASP A 214 9.74 -30.25 -26.34
CA ASP A 214 10.16 -31.48 -25.64
C ASP A 214 9.83 -31.50 -24.14
N LYS A 215 9.57 -30.32 -23.54
CA LYS A 215 9.31 -30.18 -22.09
C LYS A 215 7.84 -30.36 -21.71
N LEU A 216 6.91 -30.25 -22.67
CA LEU A 216 5.48 -30.18 -22.36
C LEU A 216 4.76 -31.54 -22.36
N GLY A 217 5.39 -32.60 -22.87
CA GLY A 217 4.69 -33.86 -23.14
C GLY A 217 3.65 -33.68 -24.26
N GLY A 218 3.23 -34.76 -24.92
CA GLY A 218 2.33 -34.70 -26.08
C GLY A 218 0.90 -34.17 -25.83
N LEU A 219 0.60 -33.65 -24.63
CA LEU A 219 -0.71 -33.14 -24.24
C LEU A 219 -0.68 -31.59 -24.17
N PRO A 220 -1.74 -30.90 -24.64
CA PRO A 220 -1.82 -29.45 -24.54
C PRO A 220 -1.77 -29.00 -23.07
N HIS A 221 -0.85 -28.09 -22.76
CA HIS A 221 -0.67 -27.59 -21.41
C HIS A 221 -1.66 -26.47 -21.12
N LYS A 222 -2.41 -26.63 -20.02
CA LYS A 222 -3.34 -25.62 -19.54
C LYS A 222 -2.60 -24.58 -18.71
N TYR A 223 -2.39 -23.40 -19.28
CA TYR A 223 -1.77 -22.26 -18.59
C TYR A 223 -2.83 -21.31 -18.05
N GLN A 224 -2.69 -20.91 -16.79
CA GLN A 224 -3.50 -19.88 -16.15
C GLN A 224 -2.58 -18.91 -15.41
N LYS A 225 -2.92 -17.62 -15.48
CA LYS A 225 -2.17 -16.58 -14.78
C LYS A 225 -3.05 -15.92 -13.74
N THR A 226 -2.57 -15.90 -12.50
CA THR A 226 -3.17 -15.12 -11.42
C THR A 226 -2.57 -13.72 -11.40
N TYR A 227 -3.43 -12.72 -11.42
CA TYR A 227 -3.12 -11.31 -11.29
C TYR A 227 -3.53 -10.86 -9.88
N GLY A 228 -2.60 -10.25 -9.14
CA GLY A 228 -2.93 -9.67 -7.84
C GLY A 228 -3.78 -8.41 -7.98
N GLY A 229 -4.42 -7.98 -6.88
CA GLY A 229 -5.17 -6.73 -6.83
C GLY A 229 -4.33 -5.50 -7.22
N ASN A 230 -3.05 -5.55 -6.88
CA ASN A 230 -2.05 -4.53 -7.18
C ASN A 230 -1.55 -4.54 -8.64
N TYR A 231 -2.04 -5.43 -9.51
CA TYR A 231 -1.34 -5.71 -10.76
C TYR A 231 -1.40 -4.51 -11.68
N CYS A 232 -2.60 -3.95 -11.84
CA CYS A 232 -2.83 -2.76 -12.66
C CYS A 232 -2.03 -1.57 -12.11
N MET A 233 -2.09 -1.34 -10.80
CA MET A 233 -1.32 -0.29 -10.12
C MET A 233 0.20 -0.46 -10.35
N GLY A 234 0.71 -1.68 -10.22
CA GLY A 234 2.13 -1.98 -10.42
C GLY A 234 2.58 -1.83 -11.86
N GLN A 235 1.75 -2.25 -12.83
CA GLN A 235 2.01 -2.01 -14.25
C GLN A 235 2.07 -0.51 -14.56
N LEU A 236 1.21 0.29 -13.94
CA LEU A 236 1.18 1.74 -14.13
C LEU A 236 2.37 2.40 -13.45
N ILE A 237 2.66 2.13 -12.17
CA ILE A 237 3.81 2.72 -11.45
C ILE A 237 5.13 2.37 -12.13
N PHE A 238 5.30 1.11 -12.51
CA PHE A 238 6.52 0.59 -13.12
C PHE A 238 6.40 0.46 -14.65
N TRP A 239 5.62 1.34 -15.29
CA TRP A 239 5.37 1.33 -16.74
C TRP A 239 6.64 1.30 -17.60
N HIS A 240 7.76 1.82 -17.08
CA HIS A 240 9.04 1.85 -17.77
C HIS A 240 9.84 0.54 -17.65
N ILE A 241 9.44 -0.40 -16.79
CA ILE A 241 10.12 -1.67 -16.51
C ILE A 241 9.28 -2.84 -17.06
N GLN A 242 9.41 -3.11 -18.36
CA GLN A 242 8.65 -4.18 -19.02
C GLN A 242 9.15 -5.59 -18.73
N THR A 243 10.37 -5.72 -18.18
CA THR A 243 10.93 -7.01 -17.72
C THR A 243 10.35 -7.47 -16.38
N ASN A 244 9.51 -6.64 -15.74
CA ASN A 244 8.90 -6.99 -14.46
C ASN A 244 7.78 -8.03 -14.65
N SER A 245 8.09 -9.29 -14.35
CA SER A 245 7.13 -10.40 -14.38
C SER A 245 6.11 -10.35 -13.24
N GLU A 246 6.46 -9.70 -12.12
CA GLU A 246 5.69 -9.65 -10.86
C GLU A 246 5.50 -8.21 -10.37
N PRO A 247 4.66 -7.41 -11.05
CA PRO A 247 4.40 -6.02 -10.69
C PRO A 247 3.81 -5.89 -9.28
N ASP A 248 2.94 -6.82 -8.88
CA ASP A 248 2.31 -6.89 -7.56
C ASP A 248 3.35 -6.89 -6.43
N PHE A 249 4.28 -7.85 -6.51
CA PHE A 249 5.35 -8.01 -5.53
C PHE A 249 6.27 -6.79 -5.49
N THR A 250 6.51 -6.17 -6.66
CA THR A 250 7.35 -4.98 -6.76
C THR A 250 6.69 -3.79 -6.06
N VAL A 251 5.38 -3.58 -6.24
CA VAL A 251 4.61 -2.55 -5.51
C VAL A 251 4.61 -2.84 -4.03
N ALA A 252 4.31 -4.07 -3.62
CA ALA A 252 4.31 -4.46 -2.21
C ALA A 252 5.67 -4.22 -1.53
N LYS A 253 6.77 -4.44 -2.25
CA LYS A 253 8.12 -4.15 -1.74
C LYS A 253 8.43 -2.66 -1.68
N ALA A 254 8.01 -1.89 -2.69
CA ALA A 254 8.25 -0.45 -2.76
C ALA A 254 7.39 0.34 -1.77
N SER A 255 6.21 -0.18 -1.41
CA SER A 255 5.22 0.46 -0.53
C SER A 255 5.51 0.31 0.97
N LYS A 256 6.44 -0.57 1.38
CA LYS A 256 6.67 -0.90 2.79
C LYS A 256 7.05 0.33 3.61
N GLY A 257 6.16 0.76 4.47
CA GLY A 257 6.30 1.89 5.36
C GLY A 257 5.91 3.23 4.74
N CYS A 258 6.03 3.42 3.43
CA CYS A 258 5.66 4.69 2.77
C CYS A 258 4.21 4.74 2.28
N LEU A 259 3.64 3.63 1.82
CA LEU A 259 2.22 3.54 1.40
C LEU A 259 1.47 2.50 2.23
N SER A 260 2.13 1.43 2.66
CA SER A 260 1.57 0.40 3.54
C SER A 260 2.30 0.47 4.87
N LEU A 261 1.58 0.71 5.96
CA LEU A 261 2.13 0.65 7.30
C LEU A 261 2.44 -0.81 7.73
N PRO A 262 3.33 -1.01 8.72
CA PRO A 262 3.62 -2.33 9.28
C PRO A 262 2.39 -3.03 9.87
N GLU A 263 2.45 -4.35 9.98
CA GLU A 263 1.46 -5.16 10.68
C GLU A 263 1.62 -4.99 12.20
N ILE A 264 0.52 -4.88 12.95
CA ILE A 264 0.60 -4.72 14.41
C ILE A 264 1.20 -5.95 15.11
N GLY A 265 1.00 -7.14 14.52
CA GLY A 265 1.62 -8.40 14.95
C GLY A 265 3.16 -8.43 14.84
N SER A 266 3.76 -7.45 14.16
CA SER A 266 5.21 -7.24 14.09
C SER A 266 5.88 -7.22 15.47
N PHE A 267 5.15 -6.78 16.50
CA PHE A 267 5.68 -6.49 17.84
C PHE A 267 5.49 -7.63 18.86
N TYR A 268 4.76 -8.70 18.49
CA TYR A 268 4.31 -9.76 19.40
C TYR A 268 4.78 -11.14 18.95
N ALA A 269 5.43 -11.91 19.85
CA ALA A 269 6.20 -13.09 19.43
C ALA A 269 5.25 -14.13 18.84
N LYS A 270 5.70 -14.87 17.82
CA LYS A 270 4.90 -16.01 17.38
C LYS A 270 5.14 -17.12 18.39
N VAL A 271 4.06 -17.65 18.98
CA VAL A 271 4.12 -18.74 19.97
C VAL A 271 4.98 -19.92 19.46
N GLN A 272 4.92 -20.19 18.15
CA GLN A 272 5.64 -21.29 17.51
C GLN A 272 7.13 -20.99 17.18
N LYS A 273 7.55 -19.72 17.12
CA LYS A 273 8.95 -19.31 16.80
C LYS A 273 9.34 -18.04 17.56
N PRO A 274 9.63 -18.14 18.87
CA PRO A 274 9.93 -16.98 19.72
C PRO A 274 11.36 -16.44 19.59
N SER A 275 12.16 -16.93 18.64
CA SER A 275 13.63 -16.69 18.60
C SER A 275 14.06 -15.34 18.04
N GLN A 276 13.18 -14.55 17.43
CA GLN A 276 13.55 -13.23 16.93
C GLN A 276 13.52 -12.20 18.07
N GLN A 277 14.71 -11.72 18.44
CA GLN A 277 14.86 -10.54 19.29
C GLN A 277 14.25 -9.34 18.58
N ARG A 278 13.28 -8.67 19.23
CA ARG A 278 12.64 -7.47 18.70
C ARG A 278 13.33 -6.23 19.20
N ILE A 279 14.29 -5.77 18.41
CA ILE A 279 15.04 -4.56 18.72
C ILE A 279 14.17 -3.34 18.40
N TYR A 280 13.82 -2.60 19.44
CA TYR A 280 13.09 -1.35 19.32
C TYR A 280 13.59 -0.37 20.38
N GLY A 281 14.20 0.70 19.89
CA GLY A 281 14.70 1.75 20.75
C GLY A 281 14.78 3.09 20.03
N PRO A 282 15.31 4.13 20.69
CA PRO A 282 15.39 5.48 20.15
C PRO A 282 16.07 5.55 18.78
N ARG A 283 17.06 4.68 18.52
CA ARG A 283 17.75 4.59 17.22
C ARG A 283 16.83 4.15 16.09
N THR A 284 16.04 3.09 16.29
CA THR A 284 15.07 2.59 15.30
C THR A 284 14.05 3.66 14.95
N VAL A 285 13.56 4.35 15.98
CA VAL A 285 12.59 5.45 15.84
C VAL A 285 13.19 6.62 15.07
N LYS A 286 14.42 7.01 15.40
CA LYS A 286 15.15 8.06 14.69
C LYS A 286 15.33 7.72 13.21
N MET A 287 15.75 6.49 12.89
CA MET A 287 15.92 6.04 11.50
C MET A 287 14.60 6.00 10.73
N MET A 288 13.51 5.58 11.38
CA MET A 288 12.16 5.63 10.83
C MET A 288 11.74 7.08 10.53
N LEU A 289 11.86 7.99 11.49
CA LEU A 289 11.51 9.41 11.33
C LEU A 289 12.36 10.09 10.26
N GLU A 290 13.66 9.86 10.22
CA GLU A 290 14.54 10.36 9.17
C GLU A 290 14.12 9.88 7.78
N ARG A 291 13.63 8.63 7.66
CA ARG A 291 13.07 8.11 6.42
C ARG A 291 11.78 8.82 6.04
N MET A 292 10.86 8.99 6.98
CA MET A 292 9.57 9.65 6.76
C MET A 292 9.77 11.12 6.32
N GLU A 293 10.66 11.85 6.98
CA GLU A 293 10.89 13.28 6.71
C GLU A 293 11.72 13.53 5.44
N LYS A 294 12.82 12.79 5.23
CA LYS A 294 13.77 13.08 4.13
C LYS A 294 13.46 12.31 2.84
N TYR A 295 12.85 11.13 2.95
CA TYR A 295 12.63 10.22 1.83
C TYR A 295 11.25 9.54 1.90
N PRO A 296 10.14 10.30 1.92
CA PRO A 296 8.78 9.77 2.13
C PRO A 296 8.36 8.72 1.09
N GLN A 297 8.98 8.73 -0.09
CA GLN A 297 8.73 7.79 -1.18
C GLN A 297 9.52 6.48 -1.08
N LYS A 298 10.54 6.41 -0.21
CA LYS A 298 11.38 5.22 -0.07
C LYS A 298 10.79 4.28 0.98
N PRO A 299 10.90 2.96 0.78
CA PRO A 299 10.47 2.02 1.80
C PRO A 299 11.28 2.23 3.08
N TRP A 300 10.67 1.89 4.21
CA TRP A 300 11.33 1.88 5.50
C TRP A 300 12.55 0.96 5.47
N PRO A 301 13.59 1.24 6.27
CA PRO A 301 14.72 0.34 6.37
C PRO A 301 14.23 -1.07 6.71
N LYS A 302 14.94 -2.09 6.21
CA LYS A 302 14.73 -3.49 6.64
C LYS A 302 15.27 -3.67 8.06
N ASP A 303 14.70 -2.94 9.01
CA ASP A 303 15.00 -3.10 10.43
C ASP A 303 14.21 -4.31 10.96
N GLN A 304 14.76 -4.97 11.99
CA GLN A 304 14.34 -6.32 12.40
C GLN A 304 12.94 -6.40 13.00
N ILE A 305 12.32 -5.26 13.37
CA ILE A 305 11.02 -5.27 14.04
C ILE A 305 9.83 -5.09 13.10
N TRP A 306 9.96 -4.37 11.98
CA TRP A 306 8.81 -4.02 11.13
C TRP A 306 8.51 -5.15 10.13
N SER A 307 7.38 -5.84 10.32
CA SER A 307 6.85 -6.80 9.35
C SER A 307 5.74 -6.15 8.53
N PHE A 308 5.65 -6.54 7.26
CA PHE A 308 4.70 -5.98 6.30
C PHE A 308 4.04 -7.09 5.50
N LYS A 309 2.73 -6.95 5.24
CA LYS A 309 1.99 -7.84 4.34
C LYS A 309 2.63 -7.81 2.95
N ASN A 310 2.79 -8.99 2.34
CA ASN A 310 3.31 -9.11 0.97
C ASN A 310 2.27 -8.71 -0.08
N SER A 311 1.00 -8.67 0.31
CA SER A 311 -0.13 -8.21 -0.48
C SER A 311 -1.01 -7.35 0.43
N PRO A 312 -0.66 -6.07 0.64
CA PRO A 312 -1.53 -5.17 1.39
C PRO A 312 -2.89 -5.10 0.67
N LYS A 313 -4.00 -5.11 1.42
CA LYS A 313 -5.35 -4.91 0.86
C LYS A 313 -5.73 -3.42 0.82
N VAL A 314 -5.06 -2.63 1.65
CA VAL A 314 -5.32 -1.21 1.83
C VAL A 314 -3.98 -0.48 1.91
N PHE A 315 -3.89 0.64 1.21
CA PHE A 315 -2.80 1.61 1.37
C PHE A 315 -3.27 2.79 2.21
N GLY A 316 -2.40 3.30 3.06
CA GLY A 316 -2.64 4.47 3.89
C GLY A 316 -1.42 4.74 4.73
N SER A 317 -0.95 5.99 4.70
CA SER A 317 0.12 6.44 5.59
C SER A 317 0.13 7.96 5.69
N PRO A 318 0.75 8.53 6.74
CA PRO A 318 0.91 9.98 6.84
C PRO A 318 1.79 10.57 5.73
N MET A 319 2.72 9.76 5.18
CA MET A 319 3.57 10.18 4.04
C MET A 319 2.74 10.29 2.77
N LEU A 320 1.78 9.38 2.57
CA LEU A 320 0.84 9.45 1.46
C LEU A 320 -0.04 10.70 1.58
N ASP A 321 -0.58 10.95 2.77
CA ASP A 321 -1.40 12.14 3.05
C ASP A 321 -0.63 13.44 2.84
N ALA A 322 0.64 13.50 3.26
CA ALA A 322 1.51 14.65 3.03
C ALA A 322 1.66 14.95 1.53
N VAL A 323 1.85 13.93 0.70
CA VAL A 323 1.96 14.08 -0.77
C VAL A 323 0.63 14.49 -1.39
N LEU A 324 -0.48 13.89 -0.97
CA LEU A 324 -1.83 14.22 -1.48
C LEU A 324 -2.20 15.67 -1.20
N ASN A 325 -1.97 16.12 0.03
CA ASN A 325 -2.31 17.47 0.49
C ASN A 325 -1.23 18.52 0.15
N ASN A 326 -0.13 18.12 -0.49
CA ASN A 326 1.04 18.97 -0.75
C ASN A 326 1.52 19.70 0.52
N ALA A 327 1.54 18.98 1.64
CA ALA A 327 1.81 19.49 2.99
C ALA A 327 2.98 18.72 3.62
N PRO A 328 3.71 19.31 4.59
CA PRO A 328 4.65 18.55 5.41
C PRO A 328 3.91 17.51 6.26
N LEU A 329 4.66 16.55 6.80
CA LEU A 329 4.13 15.63 7.81
C LEU A 329 3.56 16.40 9.00
N ASP A 330 2.54 15.80 9.62
CA ASP A 330 1.90 16.39 10.78
C ASP A 330 2.90 16.65 11.91
N ARG A 331 2.92 17.89 12.39
CA ARG A 331 3.90 18.35 13.38
C ARG A 331 3.67 17.71 14.74
N GLU A 332 2.42 17.51 15.14
CA GLU A 332 2.09 16.89 16.43
C GLU A 332 2.47 15.42 16.41
N MET A 333 2.19 14.73 15.29
CA MET A 333 2.60 13.35 15.11
C MET A 333 4.11 13.18 15.29
N VAL A 334 4.89 13.96 14.54
CA VAL A 334 6.35 13.91 14.54
C VAL A 334 6.92 14.35 15.90
N HIS A 335 6.37 15.41 16.49
CA HIS A 335 6.82 15.93 17.78
C HIS A 335 6.65 14.89 18.88
N TRP A 336 5.50 14.23 18.97
CA TRP A 336 5.26 13.18 19.96
C TRP A 336 6.22 12.01 19.77
N LEU A 337 6.43 11.55 18.52
CA LEU A 337 7.37 10.46 18.25
C LEU A 337 8.82 10.83 18.63
N LYS A 338 9.23 12.10 18.51
CA LYS A 338 10.58 12.54 18.89
C LYS A 338 10.79 12.64 20.39
N HIS A 339 9.77 13.01 21.16
CA HIS A 339 9.92 13.39 22.56
C HIS A 339 9.25 12.44 23.56
N ARG A 340 8.55 11.40 23.09
CA ARG A 340 7.95 10.41 23.98
C ARG A 340 9.01 9.73 24.87
N PRO A 341 8.69 9.41 26.13
CA PRO A 341 9.63 8.75 27.04
C PRO A 341 9.87 7.30 26.62
N THR A 342 11.10 6.81 26.83
CA THR A 342 11.43 5.40 26.64
C THR A 342 10.85 4.57 27.79
N VAL A 343 9.87 3.71 27.50
CA VAL A 343 9.18 2.89 28.52
C VAL A 343 9.89 1.55 28.75
N TYR A 344 10.57 1.02 27.74
CA TYR A 344 11.31 -0.22 27.80
C TYR A 344 12.64 -0.09 27.07
N GLN A 345 13.71 -0.61 27.68
CA GLN A 345 15.04 -0.63 27.08
C GLN A 345 15.71 -1.96 27.40
N ALA A 346 15.73 -2.88 26.43
CA ALA A 346 16.55 -4.08 26.54
C ALA A 346 18.03 -3.75 26.27
N MET A 347 18.93 -4.64 26.69
CA MET A 347 20.37 -4.51 26.39
C MET A 347 20.65 -4.34 24.89
N TRP A 348 19.85 -4.97 24.03
CA TRP A 348 20.00 -4.94 22.57
C TRP A 348 19.38 -3.71 21.90
N ASP A 349 18.67 -2.86 22.65
CA ASP A 349 18.02 -1.64 22.13
C ASP A 349 18.95 -0.41 22.12
N ARG A 350 20.22 -0.57 22.55
CA ARG A 350 21.24 0.50 22.65
C ARG A 350 21.97 0.77 21.34
#